data_AF-A0A1A9G8Y3-F1
#
_entry.id   AF-A0A1A9G8Y3-F1
#
_cell.length_a   1.000
_cell.length_b   1.000
_cell.length_c   1.000
_cell.angle_alpha   90.00
_cell.angle_beta   90.00
_cell.angle_gamma   90.00
#
_symmetry.space_group_name_H-M   'P 1'
#
loop_
_entity.id
_entity.type
_entity.pdbx_description
1 polymer ?
#
loop_
_entity_poly.entity_id
_entity_poly.type
_entity_poly.pdbx_seq_one_letter_code
_entity_poly.pdbx_strand_id
1 'polypeptide(L)'
;MSGNPLFGLFAAWIGWAGGFLILYTLQATGCRAGWDSHMIGPVSTLRLLLVATALTIVFVLLGLSWKARRNGPASPLARIGALANGAAILATLCFAGVLWLGMCA
;
A
#
# COMPACT_ATOMS: atom_id res chain seq x y z
N MET A 1 -2.57 14.22 -22.84
CA MET A 1 -2.71 15.02 -21.59
C MET A 1 -1.32 15.30 -21.06
N SER A 2 -0.87 16.55 -21.12
CA SER A 2 0.40 17.04 -20.55
C SER A 2 0.34 17.06 -19.03
N GLY A 3 0.24 15.89 -18.40
CA GLY A 3 0.36 15.75 -16.96
C GLY A 3 1.82 15.92 -16.57
N ASN A 4 2.08 16.79 -15.60
CA ASN A 4 3.41 17.11 -15.09
C ASN A 4 4.19 15.80 -14.78
N PRO A 5 5.31 15.50 -15.47
CA PRO A 5 6.00 14.20 -15.36
C PRO A 5 6.46 13.89 -13.93
N LEU A 6 6.66 14.93 -13.11
CA LEU A 6 6.94 14.82 -11.68
C LEU A 6 5.79 14.19 -10.90
N PHE A 7 4.54 14.49 -11.25
CA PHE A 7 3.37 13.92 -10.57
C PHE A 7 3.30 12.40 -10.77
N GLY A 8 3.61 11.91 -11.97
CA GLY A 8 3.71 10.46 -12.23
C GLY A 8 4.86 9.78 -11.47
N LEU A 9 5.92 10.53 -11.15
CA LEU A 9 7.08 10.05 -10.40
C LEU A 9 6.77 9.86 -8.90
N PHE A 10 6.04 10.81 -8.32
CA PHE A 10 5.69 10.81 -6.89
C PHE A 10 4.33 10.18 -6.57
N ALA A 11 3.48 9.95 -7.58
CA ALA A 11 2.12 9.42 -7.35
C ALA A 11 2.11 8.07 -6.62
N ALA A 12 3.02 7.15 -6.94
CA ALA A 12 3.06 5.87 -6.23
C ALA A 12 3.62 6.03 -4.80
N TRP A 13 4.56 6.95 -4.60
CA TRP A 13 5.09 7.24 -3.26
C TRP A 13 4.03 7.89 -2.35
N ILE A 14 3.31 8.88 -2.88
CA ILE A 14 2.18 9.53 -2.19
C ILE A 14 1.07 8.50 -1.93
N GLY A 15 0.75 7.68 -2.93
CA GLY A 15 -0.25 6.61 -2.81
C GLY A 15 0.14 5.58 -1.74
N TRP A 16 1.43 5.24 -1.66
CA TRP A 16 1.95 4.34 -0.62
C TRP A 16 1.85 4.97 0.76
N ALA A 17 2.26 6.23 0.93
CA ALA A 17 2.17 6.94 2.20
C ALA A 17 0.71 7.06 2.67
N GLY A 18 -0.21 7.39 1.77
CA GLY A 18 -1.65 7.41 2.07
C GLY A 18 -2.20 6.04 2.44
N GLY A 19 -1.82 4.99 1.69
CA GLY A 19 -2.18 3.61 2.00
C GLY A 19 -1.67 3.15 3.36
N PHE A 20 -0.43 3.53 3.71
CA PHE A 20 0.16 3.24 5.01
C PHE A 20 -0.61 3.89 6.15
N LEU A 21 -1.01 5.16 6.00
CA LEU A 21 -1.86 5.83 6.98
C LEU A 21 -3.22 5.14 7.14
N ILE A 22 -3.83 4.68 6.04
CA ILE A 22 -5.09 3.93 6.08
C ILE A 22 -4.92 2.63 6.85
N LEU A 23 -3.88 1.85 6.56
CA LEU A 23 -3.58 0.61 7.27
C LEU A 23 -3.39 0.84 8.77
N TYR A 24 -2.60 1.86 9.13
CA TYR A 24 -2.35 2.20 10.52
C TYR A 24 -3.62 2.65 11.25
N THR A 25 -4.43 3.49 10.59
CA THR A 25 -5.71 3.95 11.14
C THR A 25 -6.67 2.78 11.33
N LEU A 26 -6.80 1.91 10.33
CA LEU A 26 -7.66 0.73 10.37
C LEU A 26 -7.25 -0.22 11.49
N GLN A 27 -5.94 -0.43 11.69
CA GLN A 27 -5.43 -1.23 12.79
C GLN A 27 -5.80 -0.63 14.15
N ALA A 28 -5.53 0.67 14.36
CA ALA A 28 -5.84 1.34 15.62
C ALA A 28 -7.34 1.36 15.92
N THR A 29 -8.18 1.69 14.93
CA THR A 29 -9.64 1.70 15.08
C THR A 29 -10.18 0.29 15.31
N GLY A 30 -9.64 -0.71 14.60
CA GLY A 30 -10.05 -2.09 14.72
C GLY A 30 -9.71 -2.70 16.08
N CYS A 31 -8.55 -2.35 16.65
CA CYS A 31 -8.21 -2.72 18.03
C CYS A 31 -9.16 -2.05 19.02
N ARG A 32 -9.43 -0.75 18.88
CA ARG A 32 -10.33 -0.03 19.80
C ARG A 32 -11.78 -0.53 19.72
N ALA A 33 -12.22 -0.94 18.54
CA ALA A 33 -13.55 -1.49 18.27
C ALA A 33 -13.69 -2.98 18.60
N GLY A 34 -12.60 -3.66 18.99
CA GLY A 34 -12.62 -5.08 19.34
C GLY A 34 -12.73 -6.03 18.14
N TRP A 35 -12.41 -5.59 16.92
CA TRP A 35 -12.51 -6.45 15.73
C TRP A 35 -11.48 -7.58 15.70
N ASP A 36 -10.49 -7.54 16.58
CA ASP A 36 -9.53 -8.62 16.75
C ASP A 36 -10.11 -9.83 17.50
N SER A 37 -11.11 -9.61 18.39
CA SER A 37 -11.78 -10.71 19.10
C SER A 37 -12.87 -11.39 18.28
N HIS A 38 -13.32 -10.76 17.20
CA HIS A 38 -14.27 -11.34 16.25
C HIS A 38 -13.55 -12.25 15.26
N MET A 39 -13.53 -13.55 15.55
CA MET A 39 -12.90 -14.58 14.72
C MET A 39 -13.82 -15.01 13.57
N ILE A 40 -13.29 -14.99 12.34
CA ILE A 40 -13.92 -15.59 11.15
C ILE A 40 -13.06 -16.80 10.76
N GLY A 41 -13.43 -17.98 11.26
CA GLY A 41 -12.59 -19.18 11.14
C GLY A 41 -11.29 -19.05 11.97
N PRO A 42 -10.10 -19.34 11.41
CA PRO A 42 -8.83 -19.28 12.14
C PRO A 42 -8.21 -17.86 12.22
N VAL A 43 -8.83 -16.86 11.60
CA VAL A 43 -8.29 -15.49 11.49
C VAL A 43 -9.27 -14.44 12.02
N SER A 44 -8.74 -13.40 12.67
CA SER A 44 -9.56 -12.29 13.16
C SER A 44 -10.10 -11.43 12.01
N THR A 45 -11.28 -10.85 12.21
CA THR A 45 -11.90 -9.93 11.25
C THR A 45 -10.96 -8.77 10.93
N LEU A 46 -10.27 -8.25 11.95
CA LEU A 46 -9.25 -7.22 11.80
C LEU A 46 -8.12 -7.66 10.86
N ARG A 47 -7.61 -8.88 11.02
CA ARG A 47 -6.54 -9.41 10.16
C ARG A 47 -6.98 -9.54 8.72
N LEU A 48 -8.20 -9.99 8.47
CA LEU A 48 -8.75 -10.07 7.11
C LEU A 48 -8.87 -8.68 6.46
N LEU A 49 -9.38 -7.68 7.20
CA LEU A 49 -9.52 -6.31 6.70
C LEU A 49 -8.16 -5.67 6.39
N LEU A 50 -7.16 -5.87 7.25
CA LEU A 50 -5.81 -5.36 7.03
C LEU A 50 -5.14 -6.00 5.82
N VAL A 51 -5.25 -7.33 5.67
CA VAL A 51 -4.72 -8.04 4.49
C VAL A 51 -5.41 -7.58 3.21
N ALA A 52 -6.75 -7.49 3.21
CA ALA A 52 -7.50 -7.00 2.05
C ALA A 52 -7.12 -5.57 1.68
N THR A 53 -6.92 -4.70 2.66
CA THR A 53 -6.50 -3.30 2.45
C THR A 53 -5.07 -3.24 1.90
N ALA A 54 -4.15 -4.02 2.46
CA ALA A 54 -2.76 -4.09 2.01
C ALA A 54 -2.67 -4.57 0.55
N LEU A 55 -3.40 -5.63 0.20
CA LEU A 55 -3.48 -6.11 -1.18
C LEU A 55 -4.05 -5.04 -2.11
N THR A 56 -5.11 -4.36 -1.69
CA THR A 56 -5.71 -3.26 -2.46
C THR A 56 -4.69 -2.15 -2.74
N ILE A 57 -3.91 -1.74 -1.73
CA ILE A 57 -2.84 -0.75 -1.89
C ILE A 57 -1.81 -1.23 -2.91
N VAL A 58 -1.34 -2.47 -2.79
CA VAL A 58 -0.37 -3.06 -3.73
C VAL A 58 -0.93 -3.06 -5.16
N PHE A 59 -2.17 -3.49 -5.38
CA PHE A 59 -2.80 -3.47 -6.71
C PHE A 59 -2.93 -2.06 -7.28
N VAL A 60 -3.32 -1.08 -6.46
CA VAL A 60 -3.38 0.34 -6.87
C VAL A 60 -2.00 0.84 -7.26
N LEU A 61 -0.96 0.56 -6.46
CA LEU A 61 0.42 0.96 -6.76
C LEU A 61 0.96 0.29 -8.02
N LEU A 62 0.64 -0.98 -8.26
CA LEU A 62 0.98 -1.69 -9.49
C LEU A 62 0.28 -1.06 -10.70
N GLY A 63 -1.01 -0.74 -10.59
CA GLY A 63 -1.78 -0.07 -11.64
C GLY A 63 -1.22 1.32 -11.98
N LEU A 64 -0.90 2.12 -10.95
CA LEU A 64 -0.24 3.42 -11.11
C LEU A 64 1.13 3.27 -11.78
N SER A 65 1.94 2.32 -11.32
CA SER A 65 3.27 2.04 -11.87
C SER A 65 3.22 1.56 -13.32
N TRP A 66 2.22 0.76 -13.69
CA TRP A 66 2.04 0.27 -15.05
C TRP A 66 1.59 1.40 -15.99
N LYS A 67 0.64 2.23 -15.54
CA LYS A 67 0.19 3.42 -16.28
C LYS A 67 1.32 4.43 -16.49
N ALA A 68 2.16 4.64 -15.48
CA ALA A 68 3.32 5.52 -15.57
C ALA A 68 4.37 4.99 -16.58
N ARG A 69 4.64 3.68 -16.59
CA ARG A 69 5.53 3.05 -17.56
C ARG A 69 5.02 3.12 -19.00
N ARG A 70 3.71 2.95 -19.22
CA ARG A 70 3.11 2.91 -20.57
C ARG A 70 3.04 4.28 -21.24
N ASN A 71 2.88 5.36 -20.45
CA ASN A 71 2.69 6.72 -20.97
C ASN A 71 3.92 7.63 -20.76
N GLY A 72 5.00 7.11 -20.19
CA GLY A 72 6.17 7.89 -19.81
C GLY A 72 7.18 8.04 -20.96
N PRO A 73 7.75 9.23 -21.18
CA PRO A 73 8.85 9.41 -22.13
C PRO A 73 10.09 8.60 -21.69
N ALA A 74 10.84 8.06 -22.65
CA ALA A 74 12.08 7.28 -22.44
C ALA A 74 13.24 8.15 -21.95
N SER A 75 13.07 8.78 -20.79
CA SER A 75 14.03 9.68 -20.15
C SER A 75 14.69 9.02 -18.93
N PRO A 76 15.89 9.48 -18.51
CA PRO A 76 16.54 9.02 -17.28
C PRO A 76 15.63 9.16 -16.04
N LEU A 77 14.76 10.18 -16.02
CA LEU A 77 13.75 10.40 -14.97
C LEU A 77 12.77 9.22 -14.88
N ALA A 78 12.35 8.63 -16.00
CA ALA A 78 11.45 7.47 -15.98
C ALA A 78 12.09 6.24 -15.31
N ARG A 79 13.41 6.07 -15.43
CA ARG A 79 14.16 4.99 -14.77
C ARG A 79 14.21 5.18 -13.25
N ILE A 80 14.42 6.42 -12.79
CA ILE A 80 14.38 6.77 -11.36
C ILE A 80 12.97 6.56 -10.81
N GLY A 81 11.94 6.98 -11.54
CA GLY A 81 10.54 6.76 -11.15
C GLY A 81 10.18 5.28 -11.05
N ALA A 82 10.67 4.43 -11.95
CA ALA A 82 10.45 2.99 -11.86
C ALA A 82 11.11 2.37 -10.60
N LEU A 83 12.31 2.83 -10.24
CA LEU A 83 12.98 2.39 -9.01
C LEU A 83 12.25 2.88 -7.75
N ALA A 84 11.84 4.15 -7.71
CA ALA A 84 11.09 4.72 -6.59
C ALA A 84 9.74 4.02 -6.38
N ASN A 85 9.03 3.74 -7.48
CA ASN A 85 7.77 2.99 -7.44
C ASN A 85 7.99 1.53 -6.98
N GLY A 86 9.08 0.90 -7.42
CA GLY A 86 9.48 -0.43 -6.95
C GLY A 86 9.79 -0.44 -5.45
N ALA A 87 10.50 0.57 -4.95
CA ALA A 87 10.78 0.73 -3.53
C ALA A 87 9.50 0.94 -2.72
N ALA A 88 8.55 1.74 -3.20
CA ALA A 88 7.25 1.91 -2.55
C ALA A 88 6.47 0.59 -2.44
N ILE A 89 6.47 -0.23 -3.49
CA ILE A 89 5.82 -1.55 -3.44
C ILE A 89 6.55 -2.46 -2.44
N LEU A 90 7.88 -2.53 -2.47
CA LEU A 90 8.65 -3.34 -1.52
C LEU A 90 8.48 -2.87 -0.08
N ALA A 91 8.33 -1.57 0.16
CA ALA A 91 8.08 -1.02 1.49
C ALA A 91 6.74 -1.50 2.09
N THR A 92 5.78 -1.96 1.28
CA THR A 92 4.57 -2.61 1.83
C THR A 92 4.87 -3.94 2.54
N LEU A 93 6.00 -4.59 2.22
CA LEU A 93 6.42 -5.82 2.92
C LEU A 93 6.78 -5.57 4.38
N CYS A 94 7.11 -4.33 4.78
CA CYS A 94 7.28 -3.97 6.19
C CYS A 94 6.00 -4.23 7.01
N PHE A 95 4.83 -4.30 6.36
CA PHE A 95 3.55 -4.62 6.99
C PHE A 95 3.29 -6.13 7.12
N ALA A 96 4.19 -7.00 6.65
CA ALA A 96 4.05 -8.45 6.76
C ALA A 96 3.95 -8.96 8.21
N GLY A 97 4.42 -8.16 9.19
CA GLY A 97 4.25 -8.45 10.61
C GLY A 97 2.81 -8.69 11.04
N VAL A 98 1.82 -8.12 10.34
CA VAL A 98 0.37 -8.34 10.55
C VAL A 98 -0.03 -9.81 10.42
N LEU A 99 0.73 -10.63 9.68
CA LEU A 99 0.44 -12.05 9.48
C LEU A 99 0.79 -12.91 10.70
N TRP A 100 1.73 -12.47 11.54
CA TRP A 100 2.29 -13.30 12.62
C TRP A 100 2.24 -12.67 14.01
N LEU A 101 2.36 -11.34 14.13
CA LEU A 101 2.30 -10.65 15.42
C LEU A 101 0.86 -10.49 15.93
N GLY A 102 0.72 -10.46 17.25
CA GLY A 102 -0.50 -9.98 17.91
C GLY A 102 -0.69 -8.50 17.60
N MET A 103 -1.88 -8.13 17.13
CA MET A 103 -2.12 -6.79 16.57
C MET A 103 -2.58 -5.78 17.60
N CYS A 104 -3.17 -6.28 18.69
CA CYS A 104 -3.66 -5.50 19.81
C CYS A 104 -3.02 -6.08 21.08
N ALA A 105 -2.61 -5.20 21.99
CA ALA A 105 -2.12 -5.52 23.33
C ALA A 105 -3.18 -5.13 24.37
#